data_AF-A0A2P4SCA7-F1
#
_entry.id   AF-A0A2P4SCA7-F1
#
_cell.length_a   1.000
_cell.length_b   1.000
_cell.length_c   1.000
_cell.angle_alpha   90.00
_cell.angle_beta   90.00
_cell.angle_gamma   90.00
#
_symmetry.space_group_name_H-M   'P 1'
#
loop_
_entity.id
_entity.type
_entity.pdbx_description
1 polymer ?
#
loop_
_entity_poly.entity_id
_entity_poly.type
_entity_poly.pdbx_seq_one_letter_code
_entity_poly.pdbx_strand_id
1 'polypeptide(L)'
;LAEGAGEVAFVKHSTVPENTDGRTLSTWAQQLRSKDFQLLCRNGSTADVTEWRTCHLARVPARAVVVRPDTDGTAVFQLLNQGQQRFNGVGAQFQMFDSTAYGAQNLMFRDSTTKLVAVTSQNYQAWLGDEYLHAMQALSCNPNTLPESLNWCVVSTEEIWKCGEMGTAFRSKDLKPEIQCISAKTKEECMAMIQKKEVDVVALGGADIYIAGKTYGLVPAAGESFSAEDNNNAYYAVALVKRNPSNAFTINDLKGKKSCHTGLGRTAGWNIPIGMLVKKGFINPKDCNIPQ
;
A
#
# COMPACT_ATOMS: atom_id res chain seq x y z
N LEU A 1 -26.18 12.33 10.65
CA LEU A 1 -26.68 11.78 9.38
C LEU A 1 -28.20 11.76 9.34
N ALA A 2 -28.87 10.82 10.02
CA ALA A 2 -30.34 10.70 9.95
C ALA A 2 -31.10 11.96 10.45
N GLU A 3 -30.57 12.64 11.47
CA GLU A 3 -31.14 13.89 12.02
C GLU A 3 -30.65 15.16 11.29
N GLY A 4 -29.94 15.02 10.17
CA GLY A 4 -29.46 16.17 9.38
C GLY A 4 -28.23 16.91 9.94
N ALA A 5 -27.72 16.56 11.13
CA ALA A 5 -26.54 17.21 11.73
C ALA A 5 -25.20 16.96 10.98
N GLY A 6 -25.19 16.14 9.93
CA GLY A 6 -24.00 15.85 9.13
C GLY A 6 -24.34 15.00 7.92
N GLU A 7 -23.49 15.10 6.88
CA GLU A 7 -23.77 14.59 5.52
C GLU A 7 -23.22 13.17 5.27
N VAL A 8 -22.25 12.71 6.08
CA VAL A 8 -21.63 11.38 5.95
C VAL A 8 -21.45 10.75 7.34
N ALA A 9 -21.51 9.41 7.41
CA ALA A 9 -21.23 8.66 8.62
C ALA A 9 -20.30 7.45 8.34
N PHE A 10 -19.26 7.30 9.15
CA PHE A 10 -18.34 6.16 9.08
C PHE A 10 -18.76 5.10 10.11
N VAL A 11 -19.50 4.10 9.65
CA VAL A 11 -20.13 3.08 10.50
C VAL A 11 -19.86 1.68 9.97
N LYS A 12 -20.36 0.65 10.66
CA LYS A 12 -20.27 -0.74 10.18
C LYS A 12 -21.29 -0.99 9.08
N HIS A 13 -20.99 -1.96 8.23
CA HIS A 13 -21.93 -2.45 7.21
C HIS A 13 -23.28 -2.90 7.79
N SER A 14 -23.32 -3.37 9.05
CA SER A 14 -24.54 -3.83 9.69
C SER A 14 -25.36 -2.71 10.36
N THR A 15 -24.79 -1.49 10.52
CA THR A 15 -25.44 -0.43 11.29
C THR A 15 -26.77 0.03 10.67
N VAL A 16 -26.85 0.18 9.35
CA VAL A 16 -28.09 0.55 8.66
C VAL A 16 -29.17 -0.53 8.87
N PRO A 17 -28.97 -1.81 8.47
CA PRO A 17 -30.01 -2.83 8.63
C PRO A 17 -30.31 -3.21 10.10
N GLU A 18 -29.49 -2.80 11.08
CA GLU A 18 -29.80 -2.92 12.51
C GLU A 18 -30.69 -1.77 13.03
N ASN A 19 -30.64 -0.59 12.40
CA ASN A 19 -31.32 0.62 12.89
C ASN A 19 -32.45 1.12 11.99
N THR A 20 -32.67 0.54 10.82
CA THR A 20 -33.77 0.91 9.91
C THR A 20 -34.83 -0.19 9.83
N ASP A 21 -35.91 0.09 9.09
CA ASP A 21 -36.95 -0.88 8.74
C ASP A 21 -37.63 -1.51 9.97
N GLY A 22 -37.78 -0.72 11.04
CA GLY A 22 -38.47 -1.12 12.27
C GLY A 22 -37.68 -2.08 13.18
N ARG A 23 -36.37 -2.27 12.95
CA ARG A 23 -35.55 -3.24 13.71
C ARG A 23 -34.96 -2.71 15.01
N THR A 24 -35.04 -1.40 15.25
CA THR A 24 -34.53 -0.76 16.46
C THR A 24 -35.65 -0.36 17.41
N LEU A 25 -35.38 -0.49 18.71
CA LEU A 25 -36.28 -0.03 19.78
C LEU A 25 -36.19 1.49 20.02
N SER A 26 -35.17 2.14 19.46
CA SER A 26 -34.96 3.58 19.65
C SER A 26 -35.98 4.38 18.84
N THR A 27 -36.70 5.28 19.51
CA THR A 27 -37.79 6.09 18.94
C THR A 27 -37.33 6.96 17.76
N TRP A 28 -36.10 7.50 17.80
CA TRP A 28 -35.54 8.35 16.76
C TRP A 28 -35.37 7.65 15.40
N ALA A 29 -35.25 6.31 15.40
CA ALA A 29 -34.92 5.54 14.21
C ALA A 29 -36.09 4.68 13.67
N GLN A 30 -37.24 4.68 14.35
CA GLN A 30 -38.39 3.83 14.00
C GLN A 30 -38.95 4.07 12.59
N GLN A 31 -38.81 5.29 12.05
CA GLN A 31 -39.33 5.66 10.73
C GLN A 31 -38.28 5.62 9.61
N LEU A 32 -37.02 5.31 9.94
CA LEU A 32 -35.95 5.27 8.96
C LEU A 32 -36.05 4.02 8.10
N ARG A 33 -35.85 4.17 6.78
CA ARG A 33 -35.81 3.04 5.84
C ARG A 33 -34.41 2.86 5.30
N SER A 34 -33.97 1.62 5.15
CA SER A 34 -32.62 1.31 4.65
C SER A 34 -32.34 1.92 3.28
N LYS A 35 -33.37 1.94 2.41
CA LYS A 35 -33.32 2.52 1.06
C LYS A 35 -33.08 4.03 1.01
N ASP A 36 -33.23 4.73 2.13
CA ASP A 36 -32.99 6.18 2.21
C ASP A 36 -31.49 6.48 2.42
N PHE A 37 -30.64 5.45 2.49
CA PHE A 37 -29.19 5.54 2.65
C PHE A 37 -28.45 4.81 1.51
N GLN A 38 -27.23 5.24 1.21
CA GLN A 38 -26.34 4.62 0.22
C GLN A 38 -24.92 4.52 0.75
N LEU A 39 -24.11 3.64 0.14
CA LEU A 39 -22.69 3.50 0.41
C LEU A 39 -21.87 4.34 -0.58
N LEU A 40 -20.72 4.85 -0.12
CA LEU A 40 -19.71 5.47 -0.96
C LEU A 40 -18.59 4.47 -1.23
N CYS A 41 -18.28 4.22 -2.51
CA CYS A 41 -17.32 3.21 -2.93
C CYS A 41 -15.96 3.84 -3.26
N ARG A 42 -14.88 3.05 -3.15
CA ARG A 42 -13.49 3.52 -3.36
C ARG A 42 -13.20 3.97 -4.79
N ASN A 43 -13.95 3.47 -5.77
CA ASN A 43 -13.88 3.86 -7.17
C ASN A 43 -14.64 5.17 -7.48
N GLY A 44 -15.23 5.83 -6.46
CA GLY A 44 -16.00 7.06 -6.60
C GLY A 44 -17.49 6.86 -6.92
N SER A 45 -17.95 5.63 -7.12
CA SER A 45 -19.39 5.35 -7.30
C SER A 45 -20.13 5.28 -5.97
N THR A 46 -21.47 5.23 -6.04
CA THR A 46 -22.33 4.86 -4.91
C THR A 46 -22.93 3.47 -5.13
N ALA A 47 -23.36 2.81 -4.06
CA ALA A 47 -24.03 1.51 -4.11
C ALA A 47 -25.10 1.37 -3.01
N ASP A 48 -26.00 0.40 -3.17
CA ASP A 48 -27.00 0.08 -2.15
C ASP A 48 -26.33 -0.48 -0.87
N VAL A 49 -26.98 -0.29 0.28
CA VAL A 49 -26.46 -0.71 1.59
C VAL A 49 -26.25 -2.22 1.73
N THR A 50 -26.87 -3.02 0.85
CA THR A 50 -26.71 -4.48 0.78
C THR A 50 -25.44 -4.91 0.06
N GLU A 51 -24.85 -4.05 -0.76
CA GLU A 51 -23.66 -4.33 -1.59
C GLU A 51 -22.33 -4.06 -0.87
N TRP A 52 -22.35 -4.00 0.47
CA TRP A 52 -21.15 -3.70 1.27
C TRP A 52 -19.98 -4.65 1.03
N ARG A 53 -20.21 -5.85 0.48
CA ARG A 53 -19.14 -6.81 0.13
C ARG A 53 -18.25 -6.31 -1.00
N THR A 54 -18.80 -5.57 -1.95
CA THR A 54 -18.09 -4.98 -3.10
C THR A 54 -17.86 -3.47 -2.91
N CYS A 55 -18.68 -2.79 -2.11
CA CYS A 55 -18.57 -1.37 -1.80
C CYS A 55 -18.27 -1.14 -0.30
N HIS A 56 -16.99 -1.11 0.07
CA HIS A 56 -16.53 -0.77 1.41
C HIS A 56 -15.15 -0.07 1.37
N LEU A 57 -14.80 0.61 2.47
CA LEU A 57 -13.51 1.32 2.56
C LEU A 57 -12.34 0.38 2.85
N ALA A 58 -12.52 -0.56 3.78
CA ALA A 58 -11.54 -1.57 4.13
C ALA A 58 -12.20 -2.75 4.85
N ARG A 59 -11.60 -3.94 4.76
CA ARG A 59 -12.03 -5.07 5.59
C ARG A 59 -11.31 -5.00 6.94
N VAL A 60 -12.07 -4.73 8.00
CA VAL A 60 -11.51 -4.58 9.35
C VAL A 60 -11.54 -5.93 10.09
N PRO A 61 -10.44 -6.35 10.74
CA PRO A 61 -10.38 -7.56 11.57
C PRO A 61 -11.38 -7.48 12.74
N ALA A 62 -11.87 -8.65 13.18
CA ALA A 62 -12.76 -8.74 14.33
C ALA A 62 -12.03 -8.41 15.65
N ARG A 63 -12.80 -8.16 16.72
CA ARG A 63 -12.23 -8.05 18.07
C ARG A 63 -11.61 -9.39 18.48
N ALA A 64 -10.50 -9.31 19.22
CA ALA A 64 -9.81 -10.47 19.76
C ALA A 64 -9.64 -10.34 21.28
N VAL A 65 -9.54 -11.49 21.95
CA VAL A 65 -8.99 -11.56 23.30
C VAL A 65 -7.47 -11.52 23.17
N VAL A 66 -6.83 -10.62 23.90
CA VAL A 66 -5.36 -10.44 23.88
C VAL A 66 -4.78 -10.91 25.20
N VAL A 67 -3.61 -11.56 25.12
CA VAL A 67 -2.83 -12.00 26.27
C VAL A 67 -1.40 -11.51 26.11
N ARG A 68 -0.59 -11.59 27.17
CA ARG A 68 0.83 -11.29 27.07
C ARG A 68 1.55 -12.34 26.21
N PRO A 69 2.68 -12.01 25.58
CA PRO A 69 3.45 -12.96 24.78
C PRO A 69 3.94 -14.20 25.54
N ASP A 70 4.09 -14.11 26.87
CA ASP A 70 4.51 -15.20 27.76
C ASP A 70 3.34 -16.06 28.30
N THR A 71 2.10 -15.68 28.01
CA THR A 71 0.90 -16.43 28.42
C THR A 71 0.51 -17.47 27.36
N ASP A 72 0.15 -18.68 27.76
CA ASP A 72 -0.40 -19.71 26.87
C ASP A 72 -1.80 -19.31 26.34
N GLY A 73 -1.82 -18.73 25.14
CA GLY A 73 -3.06 -18.36 24.44
C GLY A 73 -3.94 -19.55 24.06
N THR A 74 -3.37 -20.75 23.88
CA THR A 74 -4.14 -21.96 23.57
C THR A 74 -4.95 -22.41 24.78
N ALA A 75 -4.36 -22.39 25.97
CA ALA A 75 -5.09 -22.66 27.21
C ALA A 75 -6.26 -21.69 27.43
N VAL A 76 -6.05 -20.39 27.16
CA VAL A 76 -7.12 -19.38 27.25
C VAL A 76 -8.23 -19.66 26.24
N PHE A 77 -7.89 -19.96 24.98
CA PHE A 77 -8.90 -20.30 23.97
C PHE A 77 -9.67 -21.57 24.36
N GLN A 78 -9.01 -22.61 24.87
CA GLN A 78 -9.68 -23.84 25.29
C GLN A 78 -10.71 -23.59 26.40
N LEU A 79 -10.37 -22.76 27.39
CA LEU A 79 -11.32 -22.36 28.44
C LEU A 79 -12.53 -21.62 27.86
N LEU A 80 -12.29 -20.61 27.02
CA LEU A 80 -13.36 -19.84 26.38
C LEU A 80 -14.22 -20.70 25.45
N ASN A 81 -13.61 -21.65 24.76
CA ASN A 81 -14.29 -22.58 23.88
C ASN A 81 -15.22 -23.53 24.65
N GLN A 82 -14.78 -24.02 25.81
CA GLN A 82 -15.65 -24.79 26.71
C GLN A 82 -16.80 -23.93 27.24
N GLY A 83 -16.53 -22.65 27.56
CA GLY A 83 -17.55 -21.70 27.97
C GLY A 83 -18.65 -21.52 26.92
N GLN A 84 -18.28 -21.20 25.68
CA GLN A 84 -19.26 -20.95 24.62
C GLN A 84 -20.09 -22.19 24.25
N GLN A 85 -19.55 -23.41 24.43
CA GLN A 85 -20.29 -24.66 24.20
C GLN A 85 -21.34 -24.93 25.27
N ARG A 86 -21.12 -24.45 26.51
CA ARG A 86 -22.01 -24.69 27.65
C ARG A 86 -23.01 -23.56 27.89
N PHE A 87 -22.65 -22.33 27.52
CA PHE A 87 -23.34 -21.11 27.95
C PHE A 87 -23.86 -20.25 26.79
N ASN A 88 -24.18 -20.84 25.64
CA ASN A 88 -24.87 -20.15 24.53
C ASN A 88 -26.10 -20.94 24.03
N GLY A 89 -26.69 -21.77 24.90
CA GLY A 89 -27.85 -22.60 24.60
C GLY A 89 -29.15 -22.05 25.21
N VAL A 90 -30.28 -22.45 24.64
CA VAL A 90 -31.61 -22.12 25.18
C VAL A 90 -31.76 -22.71 26.59
N GLY A 91 -32.09 -21.87 27.57
CA GLY A 91 -32.28 -22.28 28.97
C GLY A 91 -30.99 -22.31 29.82
N ALA A 92 -29.84 -21.89 29.28
CA ALA A 92 -28.64 -21.72 30.08
C ALA A 92 -28.79 -20.54 31.07
N GLN A 93 -28.36 -20.73 32.32
CA GLN A 93 -28.38 -19.69 33.37
C GLN A 93 -27.45 -18.51 33.06
N PHE A 94 -26.44 -18.73 32.21
CA PHE A 94 -25.51 -17.72 31.74
C PHE A 94 -25.45 -17.77 30.22
N GLN A 95 -25.45 -16.59 29.59
CA GLN A 95 -25.32 -16.41 28.15
C GLN A 95 -24.03 -15.64 27.87
N MET A 96 -23.05 -16.29 27.25
CA MET A 96 -21.70 -15.74 27.12
C MET A 96 -21.62 -14.52 26.21
N PHE A 97 -22.52 -14.43 25.23
CA PHE A 97 -22.60 -13.32 24.27
C PHE A 97 -23.92 -12.53 24.38
N ASP A 98 -24.67 -12.62 25.49
CA ASP A 98 -25.89 -11.82 25.68
C ASP A 98 -25.78 -10.97 26.95
N SER A 99 -25.82 -9.65 26.74
CA SER A 99 -25.70 -8.66 27.82
C SER A 99 -27.05 -8.18 28.38
N THR A 100 -28.18 -8.62 27.81
CA THR A 100 -29.52 -8.10 28.12
C THR A 100 -29.89 -8.20 29.61
N ALA A 101 -29.53 -9.32 30.26
CA ALA A 101 -29.78 -9.55 31.67
C ALA A 101 -29.15 -8.50 32.61
N TYR A 102 -28.16 -7.74 32.12
CA TYR A 102 -27.43 -6.74 32.89
C TYR A 102 -27.85 -5.30 32.57
N GLY A 103 -28.85 -5.09 31.71
CA GLY A 103 -29.32 -3.75 31.32
C GLY A 103 -28.29 -2.95 30.50
N ALA A 104 -27.33 -3.62 29.87
CA ALA A 104 -26.30 -3.01 29.02
C ALA A 104 -26.08 -3.82 27.74
N GLN A 105 -25.25 -3.33 26.83
CA GLN A 105 -24.94 -3.97 25.55
C GLN A 105 -23.44 -4.18 25.39
N ASN A 106 -23.06 -5.26 24.71
CA ASN A 106 -21.67 -5.60 24.35
C ASN A 106 -20.72 -5.69 25.57
N LEU A 107 -21.18 -6.27 26.68
CA LEU A 107 -20.36 -6.50 27.88
C LEU A 107 -19.37 -7.64 27.65
N MET A 108 -18.08 -7.35 27.81
CA MET A 108 -16.93 -8.23 27.51
C MET A 108 -16.81 -8.59 26.01
N PHE A 109 -17.81 -9.29 25.46
CA PHE A 109 -17.95 -9.65 24.06
C PHE A 109 -19.05 -8.82 23.40
N ARG A 110 -19.07 -8.78 22.06
CA ARG A 110 -20.20 -8.15 21.34
C ARG A 110 -21.41 -9.06 21.42
N ASP A 111 -22.60 -8.48 21.53
CA ASP A 111 -23.83 -9.29 21.62
C ASP A 111 -24.13 -10.04 20.30
N SER A 112 -23.60 -9.52 19.18
CA SER A 112 -23.66 -10.17 17.87
C SER A 112 -22.62 -11.28 17.65
N THR A 113 -21.82 -11.61 18.67
CA THR A 113 -20.83 -12.69 18.57
C THR A 113 -21.55 -14.04 18.57
N THR A 114 -21.31 -14.88 17.57
CA THR A 114 -21.88 -16.24 17.52
C THR A 114 -20.90 -17.32 17.98
N LYS A 115 -19.59 -17.06 17.86
CA LYS A 115 -18.53 -17.94 18.33
C LYS A 115 -17.19 -17.21 18.44
N LEU A 116 -16.34 -17.70 19.32
CA LEU A 116 -14.91 -17.44 19.37
C LEU A 116 -14.17 -18.51 18.56
N VAL A 117 -13.12 -18.11 17.87
CA VAL A 117 -12.29 -18.98 17.03
C VAL A 117 -10.82 -18.92 17.48
N ALA A 118 -10.09 -20.01 17.27
CA ALA A 118 -8.67 -20.05 17.56
C ALA A 118 -7.90 -19.12 16.60
N VAL A 119 -6.86 -18.47 17.11
CA VAL A 119 -5.95 -17.64 16.32
C VAL A 119 -4.70 -18.44 15.99
N THR A 120 -4.40 -18.62 14.70
CA THR A 120 -3.24 -19.41 14.22
C THR A 120 -1.91 -18.67 14.38
N SER A 121 -1.92 -17.35 14.15
CA SER A 121 -0.74 -16.49 14.28
C SER A 121 -0.95 -15.49 15.42
N GLN A 122 -0.26 -15.68 16.54
CA GLN A 122 -0.39 -14.83 17.73
C GLN A 122 0.42 -13.52 17.66
N ASN A 123 0.48 -12.89 16.48
CA ASN A 123 1.07 -11.55 16.33
C ASN A 123 0.04 -10.60 15.73
N TYR A 124 0.12 -9.32 16.10
CA TYR A 124 -0.88 -8.34 15.71
C TYR A 124 -0.85 -8.08 14.20
N GLN A 125 0.30 -8.23 13.54
CA GLN A 125 0.44 -7.97 12.11
C GLN A 125 -0.40 -8.94 11.29
N ALA A 126 -0.28 -10.24 11.58
CA ALA A 126 -1.06 -11.29 10.94
C ALA A 126 -2.55 -11.18 11.28
N TRP A 127 -2.91 -10.76 12.50
CA TRP A 127 -4.31 -10.56 12.89
C TRP A 127 -4.95 -9.38 12.17
N LEU A 128 -4.24 -8.24 12.09
CA LEU A 128 -4.77 -7.01 11.54
C LEU A 128 -4.77 -6.98 10.01
N GLY A 129 -3.75 -7.59 9.40
CA GLY A 129 -3.52 -7.58 7.96
C GLY A 129 -2.97 -6.26 7.43
N ASP A 130 -2.38 -6.32 6.24
CA ASP A 130 -1.62 -5.20 5.67
C ASP A 130 -2.49 -3.98 5.36
N GLU A 131 -3.73 -4.15 4.91
CA GLU A 131 -4.63 -3.03 4.57
C GLU A 131 -4.93 -2.17 5.82
N TYR A 132 -5.20 -2.82 6.96
CA TYR A 132 -5.45 -2.11 8.21
C TYR A 132 -4.17 -1.42 8.73
N LEU A 133 -3.03 -2.12 8.68
CA LEU A 133 -1.76 -1.56 9.14
C LEU A 133 -1.31 -0.35 8.32
N HIS A 134 -1.48 -0.36 6.99
CA HIS A 134 -1.16 0.79 6.15
C HIS A 134 -2.03 2.01 6.50
N ALA A 135 -3.33 1.81 6.73
CA ALA A 135 -4.22 2.88 7.18
C ALA A 135 -3.78 3.45 8.54
N MET A 136 -3.37 2.58 9.47
CA MET A 136 -2.88 3.00 10.78
C MET A 136 -1.52 3.71 10.72
N GLN A 137 -0.62 3.32 9.82
CA GLN A 137 0.65 4.01 9.58
C GLN A 137 0.43 5.42 9.07
N ALA A 138 -0.52 5.62 8.14
CA ALA A 138 -0.86 6.95 7.63
C ALA A 138 -1.42 7.88 8.73
N LEU A 139 -2.06 7.33 9.76
CA LEU A 139 -2.54 8.07 10.93
C LEU A 139 -1.47 8.22 12.01
N SER A 140 -0.41 7.40 11.97
CA SER A 140 0.69 7.41 12.92
C SER A 140 1.70 8.48 12.53
N CYS A 141 1.34 9.73 12.77
CA CYS A 141 2.26 10.85 12.69
C CYS A 141 2.89 11.06 14.07
N ASN A 142 4.05 10.42 14.31
CA ASN A 142 4.89 10.84 15.43
C ASN A 142 5.86 11.94 14.91
N PRO A 143 5.64 13.22 15.24
CA PRO A 143 6.50 14.30 14.77
C PRO A 143 7.95 14.14 15.26
N ASN A 144 8.18 13.36 16.33
CA ASN A 144 9.50 13.08 16.88
C ASN A 144 10.21 11.89 16.19
N THR A 145 9.59 11.24 15.20
CA THR A 145 10.21 10.15 14.42
C THR A 145 10.67 10.58 13.03
N LEU A 146 10.34 11.80 12.59
CA LEU A 146 10.91 12.33 11.36
C LEU A 146 12.36 12.76 11.64
N PRO A 147 13.34 12.32 10.84
CA PRO A 147 14.71 12.78 11.00
C PRO A 147 14.79 14.29 10.77
N GLU A 148 15.70 14.98 11.45
CA GLU A 148 15.87 16.43 11.31
C GLU A 148 16.24 16.82 9.87
N SER A 149 16.99 15.95 9.20
CA SER A 149 17.40 16.10 7.80
C SER A 149 17.11 14.86 6.96
N LEU A 150 16.96 15.09 5.65
CA LEU A 150 16.94 14.07 4.61
C LEU A 150 18.22 14.21 3.78
N ASN A 151 19.11 13.23 3.90
CA ASN A 151 20.39 13.19 3.22
C ASN A 151 20.20 12.62 1.80
N TRP A 152 20.17 13.51 0.81
CA TRP A 152 20.02 13.18 -0.59
C TRP A 152 21.38 12.90 -1.25
N CYS A 153 21.53 11.70 -1.81
CA CYS A 153 22.75 11.29 -2.49
C CYS A 153 22.75 11.76 -3.96
N VAL A 154 23.85 12.38 -4.38
CA VAL A 154 24.06 12.94 -5.73
C VAL A 154 25.37 12.44 -6.32
N VAL A 155 25.44 12.27 -7.64
CA VAL A 155 26.57 11.64 -8.34
C VAL A 155 27.30 12.57 -9.31
N SER A 156 26.89 13.84 -9.41
CA SER A 156 27.60 14.85 -10.20
C SER A 156 27.66 16.21 -9.51
N THR A 157 28.59 17.06 -9.96
CA THR A 157 28.71 18.44 -9.48
C THR A 157 27.43 19.24 -9.73
N GLU A 158 26.83 19.08 -10.91
CA GLU A 158 25.57 19.73 -11.28
C GLU A 158 24.42 19.30 -10.38
N GLU A 159 24.38 18.01 -10.00
CA GLU A 159 23.39 17.50 -9.05
C GLU A 159 23.59 18.07 -7.64
N ILE A 160 24.84 18.26 -7.18
CA ILE A 160 25.13 18.93 -5.91
C ILE A 160 24.54 20.35 -5.91
N TRP A 161 24.79 21.14 -6.95
CA TRP A 161 24.26 22.50 -7.08
C TRP A 161 22.73 22.50 -7.07
N LYS A 162 22.11 21.65 -7.90
CA LYS A 162 20.65 21.54 -7.97
C LYS A 162 20.03 21.10 -6.65
N CYS A 163 20.65 20.15 -5.96
CA CYS A 163 20.20 19.67 -4.66
C CYS A 163 20.27 20.77 -3.59
N GLY A 164 21.33 21.58 -3.59
CA GLY A 164 21.47 22.72 -2.67
C GLY A 164 20.38 23.79 -2.86
N GLU A 165 20.09 24.13 -4.12
CA GLU A 165 19.00 25.05 -4.48
C GLU A 165 17.64 24.48 -4.06
N MET A 166 17.41 23.17 -4.29
CA MET A 166 16.20 22.46 -3.86
C MET A 166 16.02 22.53 -2.34
N GLY A 167 17.07 22.26 -1.57
CA GLY A 167 17.02 22.35 -0.10
C GLY A 167 16.72 23.77 0.38
N THR A 168 17.31 24.79 -0.25
CA THR A 168 17.04 26.20 0.09
C THR A 168 15.60 26.60 -0.23
N ALA A 169 15.10 26.22 -1.42
CA ALA A 169 13.74 26.49 -1.83
C ALA A 169 12.71 25.83 -0.90
N PHE A 170 12.94 24.56 -0.53
CA PHE A 170 12.04 23.81 0.36
C PHE A 170 12.02 24.40 1.77
N ARG A 171 13.20 24.75 2.31
CA ARG A 171 13.31 25.42 3.61
C ARG A 171 12.59 26.76 3.63
N SER A 172 12.64 27.54 2.54
CA SER A 172 11.93 28.83 2.43
C SER A 172 10.39 28.73 2.46
N LYS A 173 9.86 27.50 2.33
CA LYS A 173 8.44 27.17 2.39
C LYS A 173 8.08 26.35 3.62
N ASP A 174 8.96 26.33 4.63
CA ASP A 174 8.80 25.57 5.88
C ASP A 174 8.56 24.07 5.66
N LEU A 175 9.05 23.52 4.56
CA LEU A 175 8.97 22.09 4.28
C LEU A 175 10.02 21.35 5.11
N LYS A 176 9.59 20.29 5.80
CA LYS A 176 10.42 19.41 6.61
C LYS A 176 10.34 17.97 6.09
N PRO A 177 11.38 17.15 6.29
CA PRO A 177 12.69 17.47 6.88
C PRO A 177 13.59 18.34 5.98
N GLU A 178 14.68 18.88 6.53
CA GLU A 178 15.62 19.71 5.74
C GLU A 178 16.49 18.85 4.82
N ILE A 179 16.69 19.27 3.58
CA ILE A 179 17.51 18.50 2.62
C ILE A 179 19.00 18.80 2.83
N GLN A 180 19.81 17.75 2.93
CA GLN A 180 21.27 17.81 2.89
C GLN A 180 21.78 17.01 1.69
N CYS A 181 22.80 17.50 1.00
CA CYS A 181 23.28 16.92 -0.25
C CYS A 181 24.63 16.23 -0.04
N ILE A 182 24.68 14.92 -0.23
CA ILE A 182 25.87 14.10 -0.03
C ILE A 182 26.32 13.55 -1.37
N SER A 183 27.59 13.76 -1.73
CA SER A 183 28.12 13.30 -3.01
C SER A 183 28.69 11.88 -2.92
N ALA A 184 28.46 11.10 -3.97
CA ALA A 184 29.07 9.79 -4.20
C ALA A 184 29.62 9.72 -5.63
N LYS A 185 30.49 8.76 -5.92
CA LYS A 185 31.08 8.60 -7.25
C LYS A 185 30.14 7.89 -8.23
N THR A 186 29.29 7.00 -7.72
CA THR A 186 28.40 6.17 -8.52
C THR A 186 27.05 6.01 -7.83
N LYS A 187 26.02 5.62 -8.59
CA LYS A 187 24.70 5.34 -8.02
C LYS A 187 24.74 4.09 -7.14
N GLU A 188 25.58 3.13 -7.48
CA GLU A 188 25.85 1.93 -6.69
C GLU A 188 26.44 2.27 -5.32
N GLU A 189 27.35 3.24 -5.27
CA GLU A 189 27.87 3.76 -4.00
C GLU A 189 26.76 4.43 -3.18
N CYS A 190 25.89 5.25 -3.80
CA CYS A 190 24.71 5.78 -3.10
C CYS A 190 23.84 4.65 -2.52
N MET A 191 23.55 3.59 -3.29
CA MET A 191 22.75 2.46 -2.80
C MET A 191 23.41 1.76 -1.61
N ALA A 192 24.72 1.58 -1.63
CA ALA A 192 25.48 1.02 -0.51
C ALA A 192 25.45 1.93 0.74
N MET A 193 25.58 3.25 0.55
CA MET A 193 25.49 4.23 1.64
C MET A 193 24.09 4.26 2.27
N ILE A 194 23.01 4.12 1.46
CA ILE A 194 21.64 4.01 1.98
C ILE A 194 21.48 2.76 2.83
N GLN A 195 21.97 1.61 2.35
CA GLN A 195 21.91 0.37 3.12
C GLN A 195 22.63 0.49 4.47
N LYS A 196 23.74 1.25 4.52
CA LYS A 196 24.51 1.54 5.74
C LYS A 196 23.90 2.66 6.61
N LYS A 197 22.82 3.30 6.16
CA LYS A 197 22.16 4.45 6.83
C LYS A 197 23.06 5.69 6.91
N GLU A 198 23.96 5.87 5.95
CA GLU A 198 24.82 7.06 5.85
C GLU A 198 24.14 8.17 5.03
N VAL A 199 23.28 7.79 4.08
CA VAL A 199 22.40 8.67 3.29
C VAL A 199 21.00 8.06 3.22
N ASP A 200 19.99 8.83 2.83
CA ASP A 200 18.60 8.40 2.92
C ASP A 200 17.98 8.08 1.56
N VAL A 201 18.26 8.90 0.54
CA VAL A 201 17.55 8.84 -0.74
C VAL A 201 18.45 9.10 -1.93
N VAL A 202 18.09 8.50 -3.07
CA VAL A 202 18.72 8.72 -4.38
C VAL A 202 17.69 8.50 -5.47
N ALA A 203 17.74 9.30 -6.54
CA ALA A 203 16.88 9.12 -7.71
C ALA A 203 17.50 8.11 -8.68
N LEU A 204 16.76 7.04 -9.00
CA LEU A 204 17.26 5.89 -9.75
C LEU A 204 16.44 5.63 -11.03
N GLY A 205 17.11 5.18 -12.08
CA GLY A 205 16.44 4.66 -13.28
C GLY A 205 16.04 3.19 -13.09
N GLY A 206 15.23 2.65 -14.00
CA GLY A 206 14.71 1.27 -13.87
C GLY A 206 15.77 0.17 -13.71
N ALA A 207 16.92 0.29 -14.39
CA ALA A 207 18.03 -0.65 -14.23
C ALA A 207 18.64 -0.59 -12.82
N ASP A 208 18.86 0.62 -12.31
CA ASP A 208 19.42 0.86 -10.98
C ASP A 208 18.42 0.43 -9.89
N ILE A 209 17.11 0.65 -10.10
CA ILE A 209 16.03 0.21 -9.19
C ILE A 209 16.04 -1.32 -9.02
N TYR A 210 16.28 -2.07 -10.11
CA TYR A 210 16.41 -3.53 -10.03
C TYR A 210 17.57 -3.94 -9.11
N ILE A 211 18.73 -3.26 -9.22
CA ILE A 211 19.90 -3.50 -8.38
C ILE A 211 19.62 -3.08 -6.93
N ALA A 212 18.98 -1.92 -6.72
CA ALA A 212 18.61 -1.38 -5.41
C ALA A 212 17.76 -2.37 -4.62
N GLY A 213 16.70 -2.91 -5.23
CA GLY A 213 15.83 -3.88 -4.58
C GLY A 213 16.50 -5.25 -4.38
N LYS A 214 17.16 -5.77 -5.42
CA LYS A 214 17.72 -7.13 -5.40
C LYS A 214 18.96 -7.28 -4.52
N THR A 215 19.88 -6.32 -4.56
CA THR A 215 21.18 -6.41 -3.91
C THR A 215 21.16 -5.72 -2.54
N TYR A 216 20.52 -4.56 -2.45
CA TYR A 216 20.58 -3.70 -1.27
C TYR A 216 19.32 -3.77 -0.40
N GLY A 217 18.25 -4.42 -0.89
CA GLY A 217 16.97 -4.52 -0.18
C GLY A 217 16.22 -3.18 -0.08
N LEU A 218 16.52 -2.23 -0.98
CA LEU A 218 15.89 -0.91 -0.99
C LEU A 218 14.51 -0.96 -1.65
N VAL A 219 13.64 -0.03 -1.27
CA VAL A 219 12.27 0.07 -1.79
C VAL A 219 12.01 1.45 -2.37
N PRO A 220 11.17 1.59 -3.41
CA PRO A 220 10.81 2.91 -3.96
C PRO A 220 9.91 3.68 -2.99
N ALA A 221 10.22 4.95 -2.75
CA ALA A 221 9.40 5.85 -1.91
C ALA A 221 8.52 6.82 -2.73
N ALA A 222 8.98 7.23 -3.91
CA ALA A 222 8.27 8.10 -4.84
C ALA A 222 8.63 7.73 -6.29
N GLY A 223 7.74 8.02 -7.23
CA GLY A 223 7.95 7.78 -8.67
C GLY A 223 7.76 9.06 -9.49
N GLU A 224 8.54 9.20 -10.55
CA GLU A 224 8.37 10.28 -11.52
C GLU A 224 7.13 9.99 -12.39
N SER A 225 6.27 11.01 -12.56
CA SER A 225 5.13 10.98 -13.48
C SER A 225 5.40 11.89 -14.68
N PHE A 226 5.05 11.42 -15.88
CA PHE A 226 5.40 12.05 -17.16
C PHE A 226 4.20 12.57 -17.95
N SER A 227 2.97 12.25 -17.53
CA SER A 227 1.75 12.85 -18.08
C SER A 227 0.71 13.00 -16.97
N ALA A 228 -0.09 14.07 -17.03
CA ALA A 228 -1.19 14.27 -16.08
C ALA A 228 -2.37 13.32 -16.34
N GLU A 229 -2.41 12.71 -17.53
CA GLU A 229 -3.49 11.84 -17.99
C GLU A 229 -3.20 10.34 -17.73
N ASP A 230 -1.93 9.93 -17.69
CA ASP A 230 -1.55 8.57 -17.34
C ASP A 230 -1.14 8.51 -15.86
N ASN A 231 -2.02 7.99 -15.01
CA ASN A 231 -1.73 7.69 -13.59
C ASN A 231 -0.67 6.58 -13.39
N ASN A 232 0.06 6.20 -14.43
CA ASN A 232 1.12 5.23 -14.37
C ASN A 232 2.46 5.97 -14.39
N ASN A 233 3.29 5.74 -13.37
CA ASN A 233 4.70 6.20 -13.29
C ASN A 233 5.61 5.48 -14.32
N ALA A 234 5.14 5.34 -15.55
CA ALA A 234 5.70 4.53 -16.60
C ALA A 234 5.82 5.35 -17.89
N TYR A 235 6.82 5.03 -18.69
CA TYR A 235 7.01 5.60 -20.03
C TYR A 235 7.23 4.46 -21.03
N TYR A 236 6.95 4.76 -22.30
CA TYR A 236 7.07 3.78 -23.38
C TYR A 236 8.46 3.80 -24.00
N ALA A 237 9.14 2.65 -23.99
CA ALA A 237 10.35 2.45 -24.78
C ALA A 237 9.97 2.23 -26.26
N VAL A 238 10.44 3.08 -27.16
CA VAL A 238 10.11 3.04 -28.59
C VAL A 238 11.36 2.96 -29.46
N ALA A 239 11.24 2.34 -30.64
CA ALA A 239 12.26 2.35 -31.67
C ALA A 239 11.88 3.34 -32.77
N LEU A 240 12.68 4.39 -32.95
CA LEU A 240 12.44 5.42 -33.95
C LEU A 240 13.26 5.15 -35.22
N VAL A 241 12.63 5.31 -36.38
CA VAL A 241 13.28 5.24 -37.70
C VAL A 241 12.87 6.43 -38.54
N LYS A 242 13.74 6.90 -39.43
CA LYS A 242 13.38 7.95 -40.40
C LYS A 242 12.30 7.43 -41.34
N ARG A 243 11.26 8.23 -41.59
CA ARG A 243 10.25 7.91 -42.61
C ARG A 243 10.89 7.95 -43.99
N ASN A 244 11.15 6.78 -44.57
CA ASN A 244 11.71 6.65 -45.91
C ASN A 244 11.05 5.45 -46.62
N PRO A 245 10.09 5.69 -47.54
CA PRO A 245 9.38 4.61 -48.23
C PRO A 245 10.31 3.70 -49.03
N SER A 246 11.40 4.23 -49.61
CA SER A 246 12.32 3.48 -50.47
C SER A 246 13.33 2.61 -49.72
N ASN A 247 13.44 2.77 -48.40
CA ASN A 247 14.32 1.99 -47.53
C ASN A 247 13.61 1.73 -46.18
N ALA A 248 12.34 1.35 -46.25
CA ALA A 248 11.58 0.95 -45.09
C ALA A 248 12.08 -0.40 -44.58
N PHE A 249 12.17 -0.55 -43.26
CA PHE A 249 12.60 -1.78 -42.61
C PHE A 249 11.83 -1.96 -41.31
N THR A 250 11.67 -3.21 -40.88
CA THR A 250 10.94 -3.57 -39.67
C THR A 250 11.87 -3.91 -38.53
N ILE A 251 11.30 -4.17 -37.35
CA ILE A 251 12.05 -4.65 -36.18
C ILE A 251 12.77 -5.99 -36.45
N ASN A 252 12.36 -6.75 -37.47
CA ASN A 252 12.99 -8.02 -37.83
C ASN A 252 14.20 -7.83 -38.77
N ASP A 253 14.35 -6.65 -39.37
CA ASP A 253 15.34 -6.34 -40.41
C ASP A 253 16.53 -5.53 -39.88
N LEU A 254 16.80 -5.63 -38.57
CA LEU A 254 17.81 -4.81 -37.88
C LEU A 254 19.25 -5.29 -38.10
N LYS A 255 19.45 -6.52 -38.57
CA LYS A 255 20.80 -7.09 -38.77
C LYS A 255 21.60 -6.26 -39.78
N GLY A 256 22.76 -5.77 -39.38
CA GLY A 256 23.64 -4.94 -40.20
C GLY A 256 23.24 -3.45 -40.30
N LYS A 257 22.14 -3.03 -39.66
CA LYS A 257 21.78 -1.62 -39.53
C LYS A 257 22.58 -0.98 -38.39
N LYS A 258 22.81 0.34 -38.48
CA LYS A 258 23.41 1.14 -37.41
C LYS A 258 22.33 1.54 -36.41
N SER A 259 22.59 1.39 -35.12
CA SER A 259 21.69 1.75 -34.03
C SER A 259 22.25 2.91 -33.20
N CYS A 260 21.36 3.72 -32.62
CA CYS A 260 21.69 4.77 -31.67
C CYS A 260 21.04 4.43 -30.33
N HIS A 261 21.82 4.49 -29.25
CA HIS A 261 21.37 4.13 -27.91
C HIS A 261 21.57 5.32 -26.97
N THR A 262 20.72 5.48 -25.96
CA THR A 262 20.87 6.57 -24.98
C THR A 262 22.02 6.33 -24.00
N GLY A 263 22.52 5.10 -23.94
CA GLY A 263 23.65 4.69 -23.10
C GLY A 263 23.58 3.21 -22.74
N LEU A 264 24.75 2.59 -22.53
CA LEU A 264 24.88 1.21 -22.05
C LEU A 264 24.12 1.04 -20.73
N GLY A 265 23.35 -0.05 -20.59
CA GLY A 265 22.61 -0.36 -19.35
C GLY A 265 21.35 0.46 -19.09
N ARG A 266 21.05 1.50 -19.88
CA ARG A 266 19.83 2.31 -19.70
C ARG A 266 18.58 1.54 -20.13
N THR A 267 17.46 1.74 -19.44
CA THR A 267 16.22 0.98 -19.62
C THR A 267 15.71 0.99 -21.06
N ALA A 268 15.22 2.13 -21.57
CA ALA A 268 14.65 2.21 -22.92
C ALA A 268 15.72 2.13 -24.03
N GLY A 269 16.91 2.67 -23.77
CA GLY A 269 17.96 2.77 -24.79
C GLY A 269 18.76 1.49 -25.00
N TRP A 270 18.82 0.59 -24.01
CA TRP A 270 19.69 -0.60 -24.07
C TRP A 270 19.01 -1.86 -23.55
N ASN A 271 18.62 -1.91 -22.27
CA ASN A 271 18.15 -3.15 -21.64
C ASN A 271 16.91 -3.73 -22.33
N ILE A 272 15.92 -2.88 -22.63
CA ILE A 272 14.70 -3.28 -23.33
C ILE A 272 14.99 -3.75 -24.76
N PRO A 273 15.63 -2.95 -25.65
CA PRO A 273 15.87 -3.39 -27.02
C PRO A 273 16.80 -4.62 -27.11
N ILE A 274 17.90 -4.66 -26.35
CA ILE A 274 18.83 -5.81 -26.38
C ILE A 274 18.15 -7.05 -25.78
N GLY A 275 17.49 -6.93 -24.63
CA GLY A 275 16.77 -8.04 -24.01
C GLY A 275 15.67 -8.61 -24.90
N MET A 276 14.92 -7.74 -25.60
CA MET A 276 13.93 -8.17 -26.59
C MET A 276 14.58 -8.92 -27.76
N LEU A 277 15.68 -8.40 -28.32
CA LEU A 277 16.36 -9.02 -29.47
C LEU A 277 16.98 -10.38 -29.11
N VAL A 278 17.55 -10.51 -27.91
CA VAL A 278 18.06 -11.79 -27.39
C VAL A 278 16.91 -12.78 -27.20
N LYS A 279 15.82 -12.36 -26.54
CA LYS A 279 14.64 -13.21 -26.30
C LYS A 279 14.00 -13.71 -27.61
N LYS A 280 14.03 -12.89 -28.67
CA LYS A 280 13.54 -13.27 -30.00
C LYS A 280 14.55 -14.07 -30.84
N GLY A 281 15.77 -14.28 -30.36
CA GLY A 281 16.82 -15.03 -31.07
C GLY A 281 17.52 -14.26 -32.20
N PHE A 282 17.33 -12.94 -32.29
CA PHE A 282 18.05 -12.09 -33.25
C PHE A 282 19.50 -11.83 -32.83
N ILE A 283 19.76 -11.81 -31.52
CA ILE A 283 21.10 -11.76 -30.94
C ILE A 283 21.28 -13.04 -30.14
N ASN A 284 22.25 -13.87 -30.53
CA ASN A 284 22.58 -15.11 -29.84
C ASN A 284 23.98 -14.98 -29.24
N PRO A 285 24.11 -14.41 -28.02
CA PRO A 285 25.39 -14.26 -27.37
C PRO A 285 25.94 -15.65 -27.03
N LYS A 286 27.21 -15.90 -27.38
CA LYS A 286 27.92 -17.09 -26.92
C LYS A 286 28.45 -16.83 -25.51
N ASP A 287 28.38 -17.84 -24.64
CA ASP A 287 28.92 -17.79 -23.27
C ASP A 287 28.44 -16.60 -22.44
N CYS A 288 27.17 -16.21 -22.59
CA CYS A 288 26.57 -15.03 -21.94
C CYS A 288 27.27 -13.70 -22.25
N ASN A 289 28.10 -13.65 -23.29
CA ASN A 289 28.85 -12.45 -23.66
C ASN A 289 28.00 -11.57 -24.57
N ILE A 290 27.21 -10.68 -23.95
CA ILE A 290 26.43 -9.66 -24.66
C ILE A 290 27.41 -8.53 -25.03
N PRO A 291 27.54 -8.16 -26.32
CA PRO A 291 28.45 -7.10 -26.74
C PRO A 291 28.18 -5.82 -25.94
N GLN A 292 29.24 -5.25 -25.36
CA GLN A 292 29.21 -3.98 -24.62
C GLN A 292 29.26 -2.77 -25.55
#